data_AF-A0A369ANH3-F1
#
_entry.id   AF-A0A369ANH3-F1
#
_cell.length_a   1.000
_cell.length_b   1.000
_cell.length_c   1.000
_cell.angle_alpha   90.00
_cell.angle_beta   90.00
_cell.angle_gamma   90.00
#
_symmetry.space_group_name_H-M   'P 1'
#
loop_
_entity.id
_entity.type
_entity.pdbx_description
1 polymer ?
#
loop_
_entity_poly.entity_id
_entity_poly.type
_entity_poly.pdbx_seq_one_letter_code
_entity_poly.pdbx_strand_id
1 'polypeptide(L)'
;MPSSDTRHYARFIPSEEVGDVTQWKFGTVTAEGVHTPPAEAELPAAATTPSAQELAAQLQQAHDQAYAQGLAAGMEQGHQQASLEWQQRLDDYIAHQGQQAAERLQGVYQSFAQSLDTLQQQLAQQVLQLACELARQVVRRELATDTQALLPVVREAVEQLLAEGRPALVRLNPSDMEALGAALQAAFAQANGVQWVTDASVPAGGCLVESGGTVIDGRLATRWQRAIAALGLESAWQTSPPAESPSALPSEPQAAGRSTPAQEATHGD
;
A
#
# COMPACT_ATOMS: atom_id res chain seq x y z
N MET A 1 57.26 35.36 10.79
CA MET A 1 56.35 35.90 11.81
C MET A 1 56.88 35.53 13.18
N PRO A 2 57.55 36.43 13.90
CA PRO A 2 57.68 36.32 15.34
C PRO A 2 56.92 37.44 16.05
N SER A 3 56.17 37.03 17.06
CA SER A 3 55.35 37.84 17.94
C SER A 3 56.18 38.79 18.81
N SER A 4 55.77 40.06 18.88
CA SER A 4 56.28 41.03 19.85
C SER A 4 55.47 40.91 21.15
N ASP A 5 55.96 40.12 22.11
CA ASP A 5 55.43 40.08 23.49
C ASP A 5 56.07 41.25 24.27
N THR A 6 55.43 42.40 24.26
CA THR A 6 55.87 43.60 24.98
C THR A 6 55.50 43.49 26.46
N ARG A 7 56.31 42.80 27.25
CA ARG A 7 56.18 42.85 28.72
C ARG A 7 57.13 43.89 29.30
N HIS A 8 56.54 45.01 29.69
CA HIS A 8 57.17 46.06 30.47
C HIS A 8 57.72 45.49 31.78
N TYR A 9 59.03 45.58 31.95
CA TYR A 9 59.76 45.16 33.15
C TYR A 9 59.51 46.18 34.27
N ALA A 10 58.59 45.90 35.20
CA ALA A 10 58.44 46.65 36.44
C ALA A 10 59.44 46.11 37.47
N ARG A 11 60.69 46.57 37.41
CA ARG A 11 61.67 46.34 38.48
C ARG A 11 61.40 47.34 39.61
N PHE A 12 61.20 46.81 40.82
CA PHE A 12 61.23 47.61 42.04
C PHE A 12 62.65 48.17 42.21
N ILE A 13 62.80 49.48 42.33
CA ILE A 13 64.09 50.15 42.59
C ILE A 13 64.24 50.24 44.12
N PRO A 14 65.04 49.38 44.77
CA PRO A 14 65.28 49.48 46.21
C PRO A 14 65.98 50.78 46.57
N SER A 15 65.79 51.25 47.80
CA SER A 15 66.29 52.54 48.32
C SER A 15 67.81 52.70 48.31
N GLU A 16 68.56 51.62 48.07
CA GLU A 16 70.01 51.55 47.91
C GLU A 16 70.47 51.79 46.46
N GLU A 17 69.53 51.80 45.50
CA GLU A 17 69.75 52.15 44.09
C GLU A 17 69.39 53.62 43.77
N VAL A 18 68.87 54.38 44.73
CA VAL A 18 68.58 55.82 44.54
C VAL A 18 69.85 56.62 44.89
N GLY A 19 70.50 57.15 43.86
CA GLY A 19 71.63 58.08 44.01
C GLY A 19 71.21 59.45 44.57
N ASP A 20 72.16 60.38 44.63
CA ASP A 20 71.95 61.70 45.24
C ASP A 20 70.80 62.50 44.58
N VAL A 21 69.87 62.93 45.44
CA VAL A 21 68.74 63.83 45.17
C VAL A 21 69.21 65.29 45.26
N THR A 22 68.75 66.17 44.37
CA THR A 22 68.77 67.64 44.57
C THR A 22 68.08 68.34 43.38
N GLN A 23 67.54 69.55 43.43
CA GLN A 23 67.24 70.44 44.56
C GLN A 23 66.21 71.49 44.12
N TRP A 24 65.48 71.95 45.14
CA TRP A 24 64.86 73.26 45.30
C TRP A 24 65.50 74.41 44.50
N LYS A 25 64.66 75.25 43.88
CA LYS A 25 65.06 76.54 43.30
C LYS A 25 64.39 77.71 44.01
N PHE A 26 65.19 78.64 44.53
CA PHE A 26 64.70 79.87 45.17
C PHE A 26 64.40 80.96 44.12
N GLY A 27 63.34 81.74 44.37
CA GLY A 27 63.01 82.93 43.59
C GLY A 27 63.95 84.11 43.90
N THR A 28 64.08 85.03 42.95
CA THR A 28 64.90 86.23 43.08
C THR A 28 64.15 87.35 43.81
N VAL A 29 64.77 87.95 44.83
CA VAL A 29 64.21 89.09 45.59
C VAL A 29 64.95 90.37 45.20
N THR A 30 64.24 91.37 44.69
CA THR A 30 64.74 92.73 44.44
C THR A 30 64.04 93.75 45.35
N ALA A 31 64.71 94.87 45.63
CA ALA A 31 64.34 95.88 46.63
C ALA A 31 63.03 96.66 46.34
N GLU A 32 62.40 96.42 45.19
CA GLU A 32 61.03 96.85 44.88
C GLU A 32 60.21 95.61 44.51
N GLY A 33 59.67 94.95 45.52
CA GLY A 33 58.71 93.85 45.33
C GLY A 33 59.28 92.56 44.75
N VAL A 34 58.81 91.44 45.30
CA VAL A 34 58.93 90.13 44.63
C VAL A 34 57.83 90.09 43.57
N HIS A 35 58.23 90.16 42.29
CA HIS A 35 57.35 89.82 41.19
C HIS A 35 57.10 88.31 41.23
N THR A 36 55.87 87.91 41.58
CA THR A 36 55.35 86.56 41.37
C THR A 36 55.04 86.36 39.88
N PRO A 37 55.71 85.44 39.16
CA PRO A 37 55.27 85.01 37.83
C PRO A 37 54.25 83.85 37.96
N PRO A 38 53.46 83.58 36.92
CA PRO A 38 52.03 83.30 37.04
C PRO A 38 51.68 81.87 37.46
N ALA A 39 50.49 81.77 38.05
CA ALA A 39 49.77 80.59 38.51
C ALA A 39 50.07 79.30 37.72
N GLU A 40 50.70 78.35 38.39
CA GLU A 40 50.80 76.97 37.96
C GLU A 40 49.44 76.32 38.18
N ALA A 41 48.84 75.85 37.09
CA ALA A 41 47.53 75.24 37.04
C ALA A 41 47.35 74.19 38.13
N GLU A 42 46.20 74.22 38.81
CA GLU A 42 45.75 73.18 39.73
C GLU A 42 45.81 71.82 39.04
N LEU A 43 46.84 71.05 39.36
CA LEU A 43 46.86 69.62 39.13
C LEU A 43 45.78 69.02 40.03
N PRO A 44 44.83 68.24 39.47
CA PRO A 44 43.71 67.72 40.23
C PRO A 44 44.22 66.87 41.39
N ALA A 45 43.52 67.03 42.52
CA ALA A 45 43.75 66.36 43.78
C ALA A 45 44.06 64.86 43.61
N ALA A 46 45.04 64.42 44.40
CA ALA A 46 45.24 63.07 44.90
C ALA A 46 44.40 61.96 44.23
N ALA A 47 45.05 61.14 43.40
CA ALA A 47 44.57 59.79 43.20
C ALA A 47 44.73 59.04 44.54
N THR A 48 43.66 59.01 45.34
CA THR A 48 43.55 58.20 46.54
C THR A 48 43.70 56.72 46.15
N THR A 49 44.81 56.08 46.57
CA THR A 49 44.88 54.62 46.57
C THR A 49 43.80 54.08 47.50
N PRO A 50 42.89 53.23 47.01
CA PRO A 50 41.81 52.70 47.84
C PRO A 50 42.38 51.89 49.01
N SER A 51 41.74 52.00 50.16
CA SER A 51 42.04 51.20 51.35
C SER A 51 41.76 49.70 51.08
N ALA A 52 42.41 48.81 51.84
CA ALA A 52 42.26 47.37 51.67
C ALA A 52 40.79 46.88 51.82
N GLN A 53 39.98 47.58 52.63
CA GLN A 53 38.55 47.29 52.80
C GLN A 53 37.73 47.68 51.57
N GLU A 54 38.04 48.81 50.92
CA GLU A 54 37.38 49.24 49.69
C GLU A 54 37.70 48.30 48.51
N LEU A 55 38.92 47.78 48.45
CA LEU A 55 39.30 46.79 47.43
C LEU A 55 38.56 45.46 47.60
N ALA A 56 38.41 44.98 48.84
CA ALA A 56 37.65 43.76 49.15
C ALA A 56 36.16 43.92 48.79
N ALA A 57 35.55 45.08 49.10
CA ALA A 57 34.17 45.37 48.74
C ALA A 57 33.97 45.40 47.21
N GLN A 58 34.90 45.99 46.46
CA GLN A 58 34.87 46.01 45.00
C GLN A 58 34.98 44.60 44.38
N LEU A 59 35.86 43.75 44.92
CA LEU A 59 35.99 42.37 44.46
C LEU A 59 34.72 41.54 44.72
N GLN A 60 34.11 41.70 45.89
CA GLN A 60 32.85 41.03 46.21
C GLN A 60 31.72 41.49 45.28
N GLN A 61 31.61 42.80 45.06
CA GLN A 61 30.61 43.36 44.14
C GLN A 61 30.81 42.86 42.70
N ALA A 62 32.06 42.79 42.22
CA ALA A 62 32.38 42.24 40.91
C ALA A 62 32.04 40.75 40.80
N HIS A 63 32.30 39.98 41.86
CA HIS A 63 31.94 38.56 41.93
C HIS A 63 30.42 38.36 41.87
N ASP A 64 29.66 39.08 42.70
CA ASP A 64 28.20 38.98 42.75
C ASP A 64 27.57 39.40 41.42
N GLN A 65 28.11 40.45 40.77
CA GLN A 65 27.67 40.87 39.44
C GLN A 65 27.97 39.83 38.37
N ALA A 66 29.18 39.27 38.34
CA ALA A 66 29.55 38.23 37.38
C ALA A 66 28.70 36.96 37.59
N TYR A 67 28.44 36.59 38.84
CA TYR A 67 27.57 35.46 39.17
C TYR A 67 26.14 35.70 38.71
N ALA A 68 25.56 36.88 38.99
CA ALA A 68 24.22 37.24 38.55
C ALA A 68 24.11 37.28 37.01
N GLN A 69 25.11 37.83 36.32
CA GLN A 69 25.16 37.85 34.85
C GLN A 69 25.30 36.44 34.26
N GLY A 70 26.16 35.60 34.83
CA GLY A 70 26.33 34.21 34.41
C GLY A 70 25.06 33.38 34.61
N LEU A 71 24.37 33.57 35.75
CA LEU A 71 23.09 32.93 36.01
C LEU A 71 22.02 33.37 34.99
N ALA A 72 21.89 34.68 34.75
CA ALA A 72 20.93 35.21 33.79
C ALA A 72 21.21 34.72 32.36
N ALA A 73 22.47 34.75 31.93
CA ALA A 73 22.88 34.24 30.61
C ALA A 73 22.65 32.73 30.47
N GLY A 74 22.94 31.94 31.53
CA GLY A 74 22.69 30.51 31.54
C GLY A 74 21.21 30.16 31.51
N MET A 75 20.35 30.90 32.20
CA MET A 75 18.90 30.71 32.13
C MET A 75 18.36 31.05 30.74
N GLU A 76 18.80 32.16 30.14
CA GLU A 76 18.41 32.55 28.79
C GLU A 76 18.84 31.51 27.75
N GLN A 77 20.10 31.05 27.80
CA GLN A 77 20.60 29.99 26.92
C GLN A 77 19.85 28.68 27.10
N GLY A 78 19.59 28.28 28.35
CA GLY A 78 18.83 27.08 28.67
C GLY A 78 17.39 27.15 28.17
N HIS A 79 16.74 28.31 28.31
CA HIS A 79 15.40 28.54 27.76
C HIS A 79 15.39 28.46 26.22
N GLN A 80 16.38 29.06 25.55
CA GLN A 80 16.47 29.01 24.09
C GLN A 80 16.73 27.58 23.59
N GLN A 81 17.67 26.85 24.20
CA GLN A 81 17.92 25.44 23.87
C GLN A 81 16.70 24.56 24.12
N ALA A 82 16.07 24.68 25.30
CA ALA A 82 14.88 23.91 25.61
C ALA A 82 13.72 24.21 24.63
N SER A 83 13.56 25.47 24.22
CA SER A 83 12.55 25.86 23.23
C SER A 83 12.81 25.22 21.87
N LEU A 84 14.06 25.25 21.39
CA LEU A 84 14.44 24.64 20.11
C LEU A 84 14.30 23.11 20.14
N GLU A 85 14.79 22.45 21.19
CA GLU A 85 14.64 21.00 21.36
C GLU A 85 13.18 20.59 21.44
N TRP A 86 12.35 21.38 22.14
CA TRP A 86 10.92 21.14 22.23
C TRP A 86 10.24 21.27 20.87
N GLN A 87 10.56 22.31 20.09
CA GLN A 87 10.04 22.50 18.73
C GLN A 87 10.42 21.33 17.82
N GLN A 88 11.69 20.93 17.81
CA GLN A 88 12.17 19.79 17.02
C GLN A 88 11.42 18.50 17.37
N ARG A 89 11.27 18.20 18.67
CA ARG A 89 10.52 17.00 19.12
C ARG A 89 9.06 17.04 18.71
N LEU A 90 8.44 18.23 18.71
CA LEU A 90 7.06 18.40 18.28
C LEU A 90 6.92 18.17 16.78
N ASP A 91 7.82 18.74 15.99
CA ASP A 91 7.84 18.59 14.53
C ASP A 91 8.05 17.12 14.14
N ASP A 92 9.01 16.44 14.78
CA ASP A 92 9.26 15.01 14.57
C ASP A 92 8.03 14.17 14.96
N TYR A 93 7.39 14.47 16.10
CA TYR A 93 6.19 13.78 16.53
C TYR A 93 5.04 13.96 15.53
N ILE A 94 4.79 15.19 15.07
CA ILE A 94 3.74 15.49 14.09
C ILE A 94 4.04 14.80 12.75
N ALA A 95 5.29 14.85 12.29
CA ALA A 95 5.72 14.20 11.06
C ALA A 95 5.53 12.68 11.13
N HIS A 96 5.93 12.04 12.24
CA HIS A 96 5.73 10.61 12.45
C HIS A 96 4.25 10.22 12.52
N GLN A 97 3.41 10.99 13.22
CA GLN A 97 1.97 10.75 13.25
C GLN A 97 1.35 10.89 11.85
N GLY A 98 1.76 11.90 11.08
CA GLY A 98 1.34 12.10 9.70
C GLY A 98 1.72 10.93 8.81
N GLN A 99 2.96 10.44 8.91
CA GLN A 99 3.43 9.26 8.18
C GLN A 99 2.64 8.01 8.55
N GLN A 100 2.44 7.72 9.84
CA GLN A 100 1.65 6.56 10.29
C GLN A 100 0.18 6.64 9.85
N ALA A 101 -0.40 7.84 9.82
CA ALA A 101 -1.76 8.03 9.30
C ALA A 101 -1.80 7.79 7.79
N ALA A 102 -0.83 8.31 7.04
CA ALA A 102 -0.71 8.11 5.59
C ALA A 102 -0.52 6.63 5.24
N GLU A 103 0.35 5.91 5.94
CA GLU A 103 0.57 4.46 5.75
C GLU A 103 -0.70 3.65 6.02
N ARG A 104 -1.43 3.96 7.09
CA ARG A 104 -2.72 3.32 7.39
C ARG A 104 -3.75 3.55 6.28
N LEU A 105 -3.88 4.79 5.81
CA LEU A 105 -4.78 5.13 4.71
C LEU A 105 -4.38 4.45 3.41
N GLN A 106 -3.07 4.39 3.12
CA GLN A 106 -2.54 3.71 1.95
C GLN A 106 -2.81 2.20 2.02
N GLY A 107 -2.69 1.58 3.20
CA GLY A 107 -3.06 0.18 3.42
C GLY A 107 -4.54 -0.10 3.17
N VAL A 108 -5.44 0.76 3.65
CA VAL A 108 -6.88 0.67 3.40
C VAL A 108 -7.20 0.85 1.91
N TYR A 109 -6.55 1.81 1.24
CA TYR A 109 -6.73 2.03 -0.19
C TYR A 109 -6.30 0.81 -1.00
N GLN A 110 -5.14 0.22 -0.67
CA GLN A 110 -4.65 -0.97 -1.37
C GLN A 110 -5.55 -2.18 -1.15
N SER A 111 -6.02 -2.42 0.07
CA SER A 111 -6.92 -3.54 0.35
C SER A 111 -8.28 -3.36 -0.34
N PHE A 112 -8.79 -2.13 -0.40
CA PHE A 112 -10.00 -1.81 -1.14
C PHE A 112 -9.82 -2.01 -2.65
N ALA A 113 -8.72 -1.54 -3.23
CA ALA A 113 -8.42 -1.71 -4.64
C ALA A 113 -8.30 -3.20 -5.03
N GLN A 114 -7.60 -4.00 -4.23
CA GLN A 114 -7.49 -5.46 -4.42
C GLN A 114 -8.85 -6.15 -4.29
N SER A 115 -9.67 -5.71 -3.33
CA SER A 115 -11.02 -6.25 -3.13
C SER A 115 -11.92 -5.94 -4.33
N LEU A 116 -11.83 -4.73 -4.88
CA LEU A 116 -12.57 -4.35 -6.08
C LEU A 116 -12.14 -5.16 -7.31
N ASP A 117 -10.83 -5.36 -7.53
CA ASP A 117 -10.34 -6.16 -8.64
C ASP A 117 -10.83 -7.61 -8.54
N THR A 118 -10.75 -8.19 -7.34
CA THR A 118 -11.27 -9.54 -7.06
C THR A 118 -12.78 -9.63 -7.34
N LEU A 119 -13.57 -8.66 -6.89
CA LEU A 119 -15.00 -8.61 -7.16
C LEU A 119 -15.30 -8.48 -8.65
N GLN A 120 -14.53 -7.67 -9.39
CA GLN A 120 -14.70 -7.52 -10.83
C GLN A 120 -14.42 -8.84 -11.56
N GLN A 121 -13.36 -9.56 -11.20
CA GLN A 121 -13.05 -10.86 -11.78
C GLN A 121 -14.15 -11.89 -11.46
N GLN A 122 -14.64 -11.92 -10.23
CA GLN A 122 -15.74 -12.80 -9.82
C GLN A 122 -17.04 -12.49 -10.57
N LEU A 123 -17.37 -11.21 -10.77
CA LEU A 123 -18.53 -10.80 -11.53
C LEU A 123 -18.39 -11.17 -13.00
N ALA A 124 -17.23 -10.93 -13.61
CA ALA A 124 -16.96 -11.32 -14.98
C ALA A 124 -17.16 -12.83 -15.19
N GLN A 125 -16.65 -13.65 -14.27
CA GLN A 125 -16.81 -15.09 -14.31
C GLN A 125 -18.28 -15.52 -14.17
N GLN A 126 -19.02 -14.92 -13.25
CA GLN A 126 -20.45 -15.23 -13.04
C GLN A 126 -21.30 -14.83 -14.25
N VAL A 127 -21.06 -13.66 -14.83
CA VAL A 127 -21.76 -13.19 -16.03
C VAL A 127 -21.46 -14.11 -17.21
N LEU A 128 -20.21 -14.53 -17.37
CA LEU A 128 -19.81 -15.46 -18.42
C LEU A 128 -20.49 -16.83 -18.26
N GLN A 129 -20.56 -17.36 -17.03
CA GLN A 129 -21.28 -18.59 -16.74
C GLN A 129 -22.77 -18.47 -17.06
N LEU A 130 -23.43 -17.40 -16.62
CA LEU A 130 -24.84 -17.14 -16.90
C LEU A 130 -25.11 -17.02 -18.42
N ALA A 131 -24.25 -16.29 -19.14
CA ALA A 131 -24.35 -16.17 -20.59
C ALA A 131 -24.22 -17.54 -21.29
N CYS A 132 -23.31 -18.38 -20.81
CA CYS A 132 -23.16 -19.75 -21.32
C CYS A 132 -24.38 -20.62 -21.00
N GLU A 133 -24.99 -20.49 -19.82
CA GLU A 133 -26.21 -21.22 -19.49
C GLU A 133 -27.39 -20.79 -20.36
N LEU A 134 -27.56 -19.48 -20.60
CA LEU A 134 -28.58 -18.96 -21.50
C LEU A 134 -28.35 -19.42 -22.94
N ALA A 135 -27.12 -19.32 -23.45
CA ALA A 135 -26.78 -19.82 -24.78
C ALA A 135 -27.06 -21.32 -24.90
N ARG A 136 -26.78 -22.12 -23.88
CA ARG A 136 -27.11 -23.55 -23.84
C ARG A 136 -28.62 -23.79 -23.95
N GLN A 137 -29.44 -23.03 -23.21
CA GLN A 137 -30.89 -23.14 -23.27
C GLN A 137 -31.45 -22.74 -24.64
N VAL A 138 -30.92 -21.66 -25.22
CA VAL A 138 -31.28 -21.21 -26.58
C VAL A 138 -30.94 -22.29 -27.60
N VAL A 139 -29.72 -22.81 -27.59
CA VAL A 139 -29.29 -23.87 -28.53
C VAL A 139 -30.15 -25.13 -28.41
N ARG A 140 -30.53 -25.54 -27.18
CA ARG A 140 -31.48 -26.65 -26.99
C ARG A 140 -32.83 -26.37 -27.61
N ARG A 141 -33.38 -25.19 -27.37
CA ARG A 141 -34.69 -24.80 -27.88
C ARG A 141 -34.69 -24.72 -29.40
N GLU A 142 -33.65 -24.14 -29.99
CA GLU A 142 -33.49 -24.04 -31.44
C GLU A 142 -33.39 -25.44 -32.06
N LEU A 143 -32.54 -26.33 -31.54
CA LEU A 143 -32.40 -27.69 -32.08
C LEU A 143 -33.66 -28.55 -31.90
N ALA A 144 -34.43 -28.31 -30.83
CA ALA A 144 -35.71 -28.99 -30.61
C ALA A 144 -36.82 -28.47 -31.55
N THR A 145 -36.72 -27.22 -32.03
CA THR A 145 -37.73 -26.59 -32.89
C THR A 145 -37.39 -26.74 -34.37
N ASP A 146 -36.11 -26.64 -34.72
CA ASP A 146 -35.61 -26.71 -36.08
C ASP A 146 -34.40 -27.66 -36.19
N THR A 147 -34.67 -28.88 -36.64
CA THR A 147 -33.64 -29.88 -36.92
C THR A 147 -32.79 -29.52 -38.15
N GLN A 148 -33.23 -28.59 -39.02
CA GLN A 148 -32.45 -28.13 -40.18
C GLN A 148 -31.19 -27.36 -39.78
N ALA A 149 -31.14 -26.82 -38.56
CA ALA A 149 -29.96 -26.17 -38.00
C ALA A 149 -28.74 -27.12 -37.89
N LEU A 150 -28.95 -28.44 -37.96
CA LEU A 150 -27.87 -29.44 -37.97
C LEU A 150 -27.17 -29.59 -39.34
N LEU A 151 -27.84 -29.26 -40.45
CA LEU A 151 -27.29 -29.38 -41.81
C LEU A 151 -25.91 -28.71 -41.99
N PRO A 152 -25.70 -27.44 -41.61
CA PRO A 152 -24.40 -26.79 -41.80
C PRO A 152 -23.28 -27.49 -41.02
N VAL A 153 -23.60 -28.08 -39.87
CA VAL A 153 -22.64 -28.79 -38.99
C VAL A 153 -22.19 -30.08 -39.64
N VAL A 154 -23.13 -30.87 -40.14
CA VAL A 154 -22.86 -32.10 -40.87
C VAL A 154 -22.05 -31.79 -42.11
N ARG A 155 -22.40 -30.71 -42.82
CA ARG A 155 -21.69 -30.31 -44.03
C ARG A 155 -20.24 -29.96 -43.76
N GLU A 156 -19.99 -29.12 -42.76
CA GLU A 156 -18.63 -28.76 -42.37
C GLU A 156 -17.80 -30.01 -42.02
N ALA A 157 -18.36 -30.94 -41.24
CA ALA A 157 -17.67 -32.17 -40.84
C ALA A 157 -17.37 -33.10 -42.03
N VAL A 158 -18.30 -33.23 -42.97
CA VAL A 158 -18.13 -34.06 -44.17
C VAL A 158 -17.14 -33.43 -45.16
N GLU A 159 -17.23 -32.13 -45.40
CA GLU A 159 -16.32 -31.39 -46.29
C GLU A 159 -14.86 -31.47 -45.82
N GLN A 160 -14.64 -31.38 -44.49
CA GLN A 160 -13.31 -31.52 -43.89
C GLN A 160 -12.65 -32.87 -44.22
N LEU A 161 -13.41 -33.97 -44.22
CA LEU A 161 -12.88 -35.31 -44.49
C LEU A 161 -12.84 -35.65 -45.99
N LEU A 162 -13.80 -35.17 -46.77
CA LEU A 162 -13.80 -35.36 -48.23
C LEU A 162 -12.63 -34.63 -48.91
N ALA A 163 -12.18 -33.51 -48.34
CA ALA A 163 -10.94 -32.84 -48.79
C ALA A 163 -9.71 -33.76 -48.73
N GLU A 164 -9.74 -34.81 -47.90
CA GLU A 164 -8.69 -35.80 -47.77
C GLU A 164 -8.84 -36.99 -48.74
N GLY A 165 -9.87 -36.96 -49.62
CA GLY A 165 -10.07 -37.92 -50.70
C GLY A 165 -10.53 -39.32 -50.28
N ARG A 166 -11.02 -39.47 -49.04
CA ARG A 166 -11.44 -40.76 -48.46
C ARG A 166 -12.97 -40.85 -48.31
N PRO A 167 -13.58 -42.04 -48.47
CA PRO A 167 -15.01 -42.22 -48.23
C PRO A 167 -15.34 -41.93 -46.76
N ALA A 168 -16.47 -41.27 -46.51
CA ALA A 168 -16.92 -40.85 -45.19
C ALA A 168 -18.18 -41.61 -44.77
N LEU A 169 -18.18 -42.13 -43.55
CA LEU A 169 -19.34 -42.73 -42.90
C LEU A 169 -19.92 -41.72 -41.91
N VAL A 170 -21.16 -41.29 -42.14
CA VAL A 170 -21.85 -40.32 -41.28
C VAL A 170 -22.93 -41.03 -40.47
N ARG A 171 -22.81 -40.98 -39.15
CA ARG A 171 -23.76 -41.53 -38.19
C ARG A 171 -24.57 -40.42 -37.56
N LEU A 172 -25.89 -40.55 -37.62
CA LEU A 172 -26.87 -39.58 -37.12
C LEU A 172 -27.95 -40.30 -36.30
N ASN A 173 -28.62 -39.55 -35.43
CA ASN A 173 -29.78 -40.08 -34.74
C ASN A 173 -30.88 -40.47 -35.76
N PRO A 174 -31.65 -41.56 -35.54
CA PRO A 174 -32.76 -41.93 -36.42
C PRO A 174 -33.77 -40.80 -36.67
N SER A 175 -34.12 -40.00 -35.66
CA SER A 175 -35.07 -38.88 -35.82
C SER A 175 -34.52 -37.77 -36.71
N ASP A 176 -33.22 -37.49 -36.59
CA ASP A 176 -32.55 -36.46 -37.37
C ASP A 176 -32.38 -36.91 -38.83
N MET A 177 -32.11 -38.20 -39.06
CA MET A 177 -32.05 -38.77 -40.40
C MET A 177 -33.40 -38.72 -41.11
N GLU A 178 -34.50 -38.96 -40.40
CA GLU A 178 -35.85 -38.85 -40.96
C GLU A 178 -36.18 -37.42 -41.37
N ALA A 179 -35.83 -36.43 -40.54
CA ALA A 179 -36.08 -35.01 -40.81
C ALA A 179 -35.14 -34.41 -41.88
N LEU A 180 -33.88 -34.85 -41.95
CA LEU A 180 -32.85 -34.22 -42.78
C LEU A 180 -32.45 -35.04 -44.00
N GLY A 181 -32.85 -36.32 -44.10
CA GLY A 181 -32.33 -37.26 -45.09
C GLY A 181 -32.43 -36.75 -46.53
N ALA A 182 -33.58 -36.17 -46.90
CA ALA A 182 -33.77 -35.60 -48.25
C ALA A 182 -32.85 -34.39 -48.51
N ALA A 183 -32.68 -33.51 -47.52
CA ALA A 183 -31.82 -32.34 -47.63
C ALA A 183 -30.33 -32.73 -47.67
N LEU A 184 -29.91 -33.72 -46.88
CA LEU A 184 -28.55 -34.26 -46.88
C LEU A 184 -28.22 -34.95 -48.20
N GLN A 185 -29.13 -35.77 -48.74
CA GLN A 185 -28.95 -36.39 -50.04
C GLN A 185 -28.85 -35.37 -51.17
N ALA A 186 -29.68 -34.32 -51.15
CA ALA A 186 -29.60 -33.23 -52.12
C ALA A 186 -28.29 -32.42 -52.00
N ALA A 187 -27.87 -32.10 -50.77
CA ALA A 187 -26.65 -31.35 -50.52
C ALA A 187 -25.38 -32.11 -50.93
N PHE A 188 -25.37 -33.43 -50.77
CA PHE A 188 -24.23 -34.31 -51.09
C PHE A 188 -24.41 -35.14 -52.36
N ALA A 189 -25.37 -34.79 -53.22
CA ALA A 189 -25.67 -35.55 -54.44
C ALA A 189 -24.47 -35.70 -55.39
N GLN A 190 -23.54 -34.74 -55.36
CA GLN A 190 -22.32 -34.72 -56.19
C GLN A 190 -21.09 -35.25 -55.44
N ALA A 191 -21.19 -35.47 -54.12
CA ALA A 191 -20.12 -35.96 -53.29
C ALA A 191 -20.08 -37.49 -53.34
N ASN A 192 -19.12 -38.03 -54.09
CA ASN A 192 -18.92 -39.48 -54.14
C ASN A 192 -18.28 -39.97 -52.83
N GLY A 193 -18.82 -41.05 -52.27
CA GLY A 193 -18.21 -41.76 -51.13
C GLY A 193 -18.76 -41.42 -49.74
N VAL A 194 -19.89 -40.71 -49.63
CA VAL A 194 -20.57 -40.50 -48.34
C VAL A 194 -21.60 -41.60 -48.09
N GLN A 195 -21.48 -42.30 -46.98
CA GLN A 195 -22.44 -43.30 -46.51
C GLN A 195 -23.18 -42.78 -45.28
N TRP A 196 -24.50 -42.82 -45.30
CA TRP A 196 -25.37 -42.36 -44.22
C TRP A 196 -25.88 -43.55 -43.40
N VAL A 197 -25.67 -43.52 -42.08
CA VAL A 197 -26.11 -44.56 -41.16
C VAL A 197 -26.88 -43.95 -40.00
N THR A 198 -27.99 -44.59 -39.63
CA THR A 198 -28.73 -44.26 -38.42
C THR A 198 -28.15 -44.98 -37.22
N ASP A 199 -27.98 -44.26 -36.12
CA ASP A 199 -27.40 -44.78 -34.89
C ASP A 199 -28.06 -44.13 -33.68
N ALA A 200 -28.79 -44.93 -32.90
CA ALA A 200 -29.48 -44.48 -31.70
C ALA A 200 -28.54 -44.13 -30.54
N SER A 201 -27.25 -44.51 -30.60
CA SER A 201 -26.25 -44.10 -29.60
C SER A 201 -25.82 -42.64 -29.77
N VAL A 202 -26.05 -42.05 -30.96
CA VAL A 202 -25.81 -40.62 -31.21
C VAL A 202 -27.02 -39.82 -30.70
N PRO A 203 -26.83 -38.86 -29.78
CA PRO A 203 -27.92 -38.03 -29.29
C PRO A 203 -28.47 -37.14 -30.41
N ALA A 204 -29.76 -36.82 -30.35
CA ALA A 204 -30.40 -35.91 -31.30
C ALA A 204 -29.68 -34.55 -31.36
N GLY A 205 -29.58 -33.97 -32.55
CA GLY A 205 -28.82 -32.75 -32.81
C GLY A 205 -27.30 -32.95 -32.83
N GLY A 206 -26.83 -34.20 -32.95
CA GLY A 206 -25.43 -34.57 -33.04
C GLY A 206 -25.13 -35.44 -34.27
N CYS A 207 -23.87 -35.43 -34.70
CA CYS A 207 -23.38 -36.32 -35.76
C CYS A 207 -21.99 -36.86 -35.43
N LEU A 208 -21.66 -38.03 -35.98
CA LEU A 208 -20.32 -38.60 -35.93
C LEU A 208 -19.90 -38.91 -37.37
N VAL A 209 -18.77 -38.38 -37.80
CA VAL A 209 -18.25 -38.62 -39.15
C VAL A 209 -16.93 -39.36 -39.06
N GLU A 210 -16.85 -40.51 -39.70
CA GLU A 210 -15.69 -41.40 -39.66
C GLU A 210 -15.12 -41.55 -41.08
N SER A 211 -13.81 -41.40 -41.27
CA SER A 211 -13.15 -41.66 -42.55
C SER A 211 -11.71 -42.12 -42.37
N GLY A 212 -11.39 -43.31 -42.88
CA GLY A 212 -10.01 -43.82 -42.98
C GLY A 212 -9.18 -43.77 -41.69
N GLY A 213 -9.82 -43.94 -40.53
CA GLY A 213 -9.18 -43.90 -39.20
C GLY A 213 -9.30 -42.54 -38.47
N THR A 214 -9.78 -41.49 -39.13
CA THR A 214 -10.11 -40.20 -38.52
C THR A 214 -11.58 -40.18 -38.11
N VAL A 215 -11.88 -39.64 -36.92
CA VAL A 215 -13.24 -39.45 -36.43
C VAL A 215 -13.47 -37.99 -36.07
N ILE A 216 -14.41 -37.34 -36.74
CA ILE A 216 -14.90 -36.02 -36.40
C ILE A 216 -16.14 -36.17 -35.53
N ASP A 217 -15.99 -35.80 -34.26
CA ASP A 217 -17.08 -35.75 -33.31
C ASP A 217 -17.85 -34.42 -33.42
N GLY A 218 -18.97 -34.48 -34.13
CA GLY A 218 -19.93 -33.39 -34.29
C GLY A 218 -21.05 -33.41 -33.25
N ARG A 219 -20.93 -34.18 -32.16
CA ARG A 219 -21.90 -34.16 -31.07
C ARG A 219 -21.94 -32.78 -30.41
N LEU A 220 -23.14 -32.40 -29.99
CA LEU A 220 -23.39 -31.10 -29.37
C LEU A 220 -22.52 -30.86 -28.13
N ALA A 221 -22.23 -31.91 -27.35
CA ALA A 221 -21.35 -31.83 -26.19
C ALA A 221 -19.92 -31.41 -26.55
N THR A 222 -19.33 -32.04 -27.56
CA THR A 222 -17.96 -31.78 -28.00
C THR A 222 -17.84 -30.39 -28.63
N ARG A 223 -18.85 -30.00 -29.42
CA ARG A 223 -18.92 -28.65 -30.02
C ARG A 223 -19.09 -27.57 -28.96
N TRP A 224 -19.95 -27.79 -27.97
CA TRP A 224 -20.13 -26.90 -26.84
C TRP A 224 -18.81 -26.70 -26.09
N GLN A 225 -18.13 -27.80 -25.75
CA GLN A 225 -16.87 -27.76 -25.03
C GLN A 225 -15.80 -26.98 -25.80
N ARG A 226 -15.69 -27.18 -27.13
CA ARG A 226 -14.78 -26.39 -27.97
C ARG A 226 -15.12 -24.89 -27.96
N ALA A 227 -16.40 -24.54 -28.02
CA ALA A 227 -16.85 -23.14 -28.03
C ALA A 227 -16.55 -22.42 -26.71
N ILE A 228 -16.81 -23.05 -25.58
CA ILE A 228 -16.57 -22.46 -24.25
C ILE A 228 -15.09 -22.51 -23.82
N ALA A 229 -14.30 -23.45 -24.35
CA ALA A 229 -12.88 -23.55 -24.05
C ALA A 229 -12.12 -22.31 -24.54
N ALA A 230 -12.55 -21.72 -25.66
CA ALA A 230 -12.03 -20.43 -26.14
C ALA A 230 -12.27 -19.27 -25.15
N LEU A 231 -13.24 -19.44 -24.24
CA LEU A 231 -13.60 -18.48 -23.19
C LEU A 231 -12.96 -18.83 -21.83
N GLY A 232 -12.11 -19.86 -21.76
CA GLY A 232 -11.48 -20.32 -20.52
C GLY A 232 -12.43 -21.07 -19.58
N LEU A 233 -13.58 -21.53 -20.08
CA LEU A 233 -14.54 -22.30 -19.29
C LEU A 233 -14.47 -23.79 -19.57
N GLU A 234 -14.63 -24.58 -18.51
CA GLU A 234 -14.84 -26.02 -18.57
C GLU A 234 -16.26 -26.32 -18.07
N SER A 235 -17.20 -26.58 -18.97
CA SER A 235 -18.55 -27.01 -18.59
C SER A 235 -19.04 -28.12 -19.51
N ALA A 236 -19.52 -29.20 -18.91
CA ALA A 236 -20.10 -30.32 -19.64
C ALA A 236 -21.48 -29.94 -20.20
N TRP A 237 -21.79 -30.41 -21.41
CA TRP A 237 -23.14 -30.38 -21.93
C TRP A 237 -23.99 -31.47 -21.24
N GLN A 238 -24.90 -31.08 -20.36
CA GLN A 238 -25.71 -32.03 -19.57
C GLN A 238 -27.10 -32.24 -20.17
N THR A 239 -27.39 -33.38 -20.80
CA THR A 239 -28.65 -33.61 -21.52
C THR A 239 -29.90 -33.75 -20.62
N SER A 240 -29.78 -33.74 -19.29
CA SER A 240 -30.93 -33.82 -18.37
C SER A 240 -31.57 -32.44 -18.09
N PRO A 241 -32.89 -32.38 -17.84
CA PRO A 241 -33.46 -31.27 -17.08
C PRO A 241 -32.75 -31.20 -15.71
N PRO A 242 -32.65 -30.02 -15.06
CA PRO A 242 -32.15 -29.97 -13.70
C PRO A 242 -33.02 -30.90 -12.86
N ALA A 243 -32.45 -32.00 -12.38
CA ALA A 243 -33.06 -32.79 -11.34
C ALA A 243 -33.30 -31.82 -10.18
N GLU A 244 -34.53 -31.79 -9.68
CA GLU A 244 -34.89 -31.08 -8.45
C GLU A 244 -33.79 -31.30 -7.41
N SER A 245 -33.15 -30.20 -6.99
CA SER A 245 -32.29 -30.21 -5.82
C SER A 245 -33.08 -30.85 -4.66
N PRO A 246 -32.56 -31.86 -3.95
CA PRO A 246 -33.18 -32.28 -2.70
C PRO A 246 -33.08 -31.08 -1.75
N SER A 247 -34.22 -30.42 -1.53
CA SER A 247 -34.39 -29.43 -0.48
C SER A 247 -34.27 -30.13 0.87
N ALA A 248 -33.04 -30.38 1.29
CA ALA A 248 -32.72 -30.77 2.66
C ALA A 248 -32.50 -29.48 3.45
N LEU A 249 -33.61 -28.89 3.90
CA LEU A 249 -33.59 -27.97 5.03
C LEU A 249 -33.01 -28.74 6.24
N PRO A 250 -31.98 -28.22 6.94
CA PRO A 250 -31.58 -28.82 8.19
C PRO A 250 -32.73 -28.67 9.20
N SER A 251 -33.20 -29.82 9.70
CA SER A 251 -34.20 -29.89 10.76
C SER A 251 -33.68 -29.17 12.01
N GLU A 252 -34.46 -28.22 12.53
CA GLU A 252 -34.19 -27.54 13.79
C GLU A 252 -33.92 -28.54 14.94
N PRO A 253 -32.99 -28.26 15.86
CA PRO A 253 -32.77 -29.10 17.02
C PRO A 253 -33.98 -28.99 17.95
N GLN A 254 -34.67 -30.13 18.10
CA GLN A 254 -35.78 -30.34 19.02
C GLN A 254 -35.33 -29.96 20.44
N ALA A 255 -35.99 -28.95 21.02
CA ALA A 255 -35.76 -28.48 22.37
C ALA A 255 -35.92 -29.66 23.35
N ALA A 256 -34.83 -29.99 24.04
CA ALA A 256 -34.81 -30.98 25.10
C ALA A 256 -35.82 -30.57 26.19
N GLY A 257 -36.93 -31.30 26.26
CA GLY A 257 -37.81 -31.32 27.41
C GLY A 257 -37.00 -31.75 28.62
N ARG A 258 -36.73 -30.81 29.53
CA ARG A 258 -36.20 -31.11 30.86
C ARG A 258 -37.30 -31.86 31.62
N SER A 259 -37.19 -33.18 31.62
CA SER A 259 -37.89 -34.05 32.55
C SER A 259 -37.37 -33.77 33.96
N THR A 260 -38.18 -33.10 34.77
CA THR A 260 -38.02 -33.04 36.22
C THR A 260 -38.37 -34.41 36.81
N PRO A 261 -37.49 -35.11 37.55
CA PRO A 261 -37.93 -36.17 38.44
C PRO A 261 -38.30 -35.54 39.79
N ALA A 262 -39.59 -35.45 40.09
CA ALA A 262 -40.05 -35.32 41.46
C ALA A 262 -39.96 -36.70 42.12
N GLN A 263 -38.90 -36.91 42.91
CA GLN A 263 -38.84 -38.03 43.84
C GLN A 263 -39.79 -37.72 45.00
N GLU A 264 -40.85 -38.51 45.06
CA GLU A 264 -41.77 -38.60 46.18
C GLU A 264 -41.08 -39.16 47.42
N ALA A 265 -41.44 -38.57 48.55
CA ALA A 265 -40.91 -38.79 49.88
C ALA A 265 -40.96 -40.26 50.32
N THR A 266 -39.84 -40.74 50.87
CA THR A 266 -39.84 -41.83 51.85
C THR A 266 -38.85 -41.53 52.96
N HIS A 267 -39.34 -41.69 54.20
CA HIS A 267 -38.65 -41.85 55.49
C HIS A 267 -38.31 -40.62 56.35
N GLY A 268 -38.92 -40.59 57.55
CA GLY A 268 -38.21 -40.29 58.80
C GLY A 268 -38.84 -39.25 59.73
N ASP A 269 -39.82 -39.64 60.54
CA ASP A 269 -39.77 -39.62 62.01
C ASP A 269 -40.94 -40.44 62.60
#